data_AF-A0AAN9SH39-F1
#
_entry.id   AF-A0AAN9SH39-F1
#
_cell.length_a   1.000
_cell.length_b   1.000
_cell.length_c   1.000
_cell.angle_alpha   90.00
_cell.angle_beta   90.00
_cell.angle_gamma   90.00
#
_symmetry.space_group_name_H-M   'P 1'
#
loop_
_entity.id
_entity.type
_entity.pdbx_description
1 polymer ?
#
loop_
_entity_poly.entity_id
_entity_poly.type
_entity_poly.pdbx_seq_one_letter_code
_entity_poly.pdbx_strand_id
1 'polypeptide(L)'
;MLWHLKAYELDLHGEKNWFANTELKSGIYAWIARAEDYKMNNIIGEQLQKMDVRTISQLMEVEAQMQDKLLSNLNNTLQNKRKRLKDMEIKYNETSHRMDIVMGEIDKLTLDHNPEMEKI
;
A
#
# COMPACT_ATOMS: atom_id res chain seq x y z
N MET A 1 -11.36 -1.50 18.23
CA MET A 1 -11.49 -0.30 19.08
C MET A 1 -12.94 0.13 19.26
N LEU A 2 -13.70 0.43 18.18
CA LEU A 2 -15.11 0.85 18.25
C LEU A 2 -16.06 -0.15 18.95
N TRP A 3 -15.79 -1.45 18.86
CA TRP A 3 -16.61 -2.50 19.50
C TRP A 3 -16.61 -2.44 21.04
N HIS A 4 -15.48 -2.09 21.67
CA HIS A 4 -15.40 -2.03 23.13
C HIS A 4 -16.16 -0.84 23.70
N LEU A 5 -16.18 0.29 22.98
CA LEU A 5 -16.90 1.49 23.42
C LEU A 5 -18.41 1.30 23.35
N LYS A 6 -18.88 0.56 22.35
CA LYS A 6 -20.30 0.19 22.24
C LYS A 6 -20.74 -0.72 23.39
N ALA A 7 -19.84 -1.49 23.98
CA ALA A 7 -20.14 -2.30 25.17
C ALA A 7 -20.42 -1.41 26.39
N TYR A 8 -19.63 -0.36 26.64
CA TYR A 8 -19.89 0.58 27.75
C TYR A 8 -21.23 1.32 27.61
N GLU A 9 -21.64 1.67 26.39
CA GLU A 9 -22.97 2.25 26.16
C GLU A 9 -24.10 1.25 26.51
N LEU A 10 -23.94 -0.02 26.14
CA LEU A 10 -24.92 -1.09 26.41
C LEU A 10 -24.98 -1.45 27.90
N ASP A 11 -23.82 -1.45 28.57
CA ASP A 11 -23.68 -1.77 29.99
C ASP A 11 -24.12 -0.62 30.92
N LEU A 12 -24.72 0.44 30.37
CA LEU A 12 -25.13 1.63 31.12
C LEU A 12 -23.95 2.40 31.76
N HIS A 13 -22.76 2.29 31.19
CA HIS A 13 -21.53 2.97 31.60
C HIS A 13 -20.99 3.95 30.53
N GLY A 14 -21.86 4.43 29.64
CA GLY A 14 -21.54 5.44 28.62
C GLY A 14 -21.64 6.88 29.14
N GLU A 15 -21.31 7.84 28.28
CA GLU A 15 -21.29 9.29 28.56
C GLU A 15 -22.59 9.79 29.21
N LYS A 16 -23.75 9.44 28.64
CA LYS A 16 -25.06 9.88 29.15
C LYS A 16 -25.29 9.44 30.60
N ASN A 17 -24.79 8.27 30.96
CA ASN A 17 -24.98 7.68 32.26
C ASN A 17 -23.96 8.23 33.26
N TRP A 18 -22.78 8.61 32.77
CA TRP A 18 -21.83 9.41 33.54
C TRP A 18 -22.41 10.78 33.93
N PHE A 19 -23.13 11.45 33.03
CA PHE A 19 -23.74 12.76 33.33
C PHE A 19 -25.14 12.69 33.95
N ALA A 20 -25.77 11.51 33.98
CA ALA A 20 -27.08 11.33 34.60
C ALA A 20 -27.02 11.52 36.13
N ASN A 21 -28.00 12.25 36.68
CA ASN A 21 -28.16 12.50 38.10
C ASN A 21 -28.89 11.30 38.76
N THR A 22 -28.20 10.17 38.81
CA THR A 22 -28.68 8.89 39.36
C THR A 22 -27.91 8.55 40.63
N GLU A 23 -28.36 7.54 41.39
CA GLU A 23 -27.68 7.05 42.60
C GLU A 23 -26.22 6.63 42.34
N LEU A 24 -25.50 6.32 43.43
CA LEU A 24 -24.07 6.07 43.52
C LEU A 24 -23.46 5.42 42.26
N LYS A 25 -22.63 6.18 41.54
CA LYS A 25 -21.87 5.67 40.39
C LYS A 25 -20.83 4.67 40.87
N SER A 26 -20.75 3.51 40.22
CA SER A 26 -19.74 2.49 40.49
C SER A 26 -19.21 1.92 39.16
N GLY A 27 -18.00 1.37 39.16
CA GLY A 27 -17.38 0.83 37.94
C GLY A 27 -16.71 1.89 37.05
N ILE A 28 -16.31 1.47 35.85
CA ILE A 28 -15.60 2.30 34.87
C ILE A 28 -16.61 2.81 33.83
N TYR A 29 -16.60 4.12 33.61
CA TYR A 29 -17.36 4.77 32.54
C TYR A 29 -16.42 5.18 31.42
N ALA A 30 -16.82 4.95 30.17
CA ALA A 30 -15.99 5.27 29.01
C ALA A 30 -16.83 5.64 27.78
N TRP A 31 -16.33 6.60 27.00
CA TRP A 31 -16.89 7.01 25.72
C TRP A 31 -15.80 7.55 24.80
N ILE A 32 -16.15 7.73 23.52
CA ILE A 32 -15.27 8.40 22.56
C ILE A 32 -15.42 9.89 22.76
N ALA A 33 -14.32 10.57 23.12
CA ALA A 33 -14.30 12.01 23.20
C ALA A 33 -14.62 12.64 21.83
N ARG A 34 -15.58 13.58 21.83
CA ARG A 34 -16.04 14.32 20.66
C ARG A 34 -15.63 15.79 20.74
N ALA A 35 -16.06 16.56 19.74
CA ALA A 35 -15.78 17.99 19.67
C ALA A 35 -16.32 18.76 20.88
N GLU A 36 -17.40 18.27 21.49
CA GLU A 36 -17.98 18.83 22.71
C GLU A 36 -17.05 18.63 23.90
N ASP A 37 -16.54 17.40 24.12
CA ASP A 37 -15.56 17.08 25.18
C ASP A 37 -14.29 17.92 25.04
N TYR A 38 -13.81 18.11 23.82
CA TYR A 38 -12.64 18.96 23.53
C TYR A 38 -12.85 20.42 23.96
N LYS A 39 -14.08 20.93 23.84
CA LYS A 39 -14.43 22.32 24.18
C LYS A 39 -14.80 22.50 25.65
N MET A 40 -14.91 21.42 26.43
CA MET A 40 -15.27 21.52 27.84
C MET A 40 -14.19 22.27 28.63
N ASN A 41 -14.62 23.20 29.49
CA ASN A 41 -13.72 23.87 30.43
C ASN A 41 -13.55 23.01 31.70
N ASN A 42 -12.98 21.82 31.53
CA ASN A 42 -12.70 20.87 32.60
C ASN A 42 -11.43 20.07 32.31
N ILE A 43 -11.04 19.18 33.23
CA ILE A 43 -9.84 18.35 33.07
C ILE A 43 -9.85 17.51 31.79
N ILE A 44 -11.02 17.07 31.32
CA ILE A 44 -11.14 16.27 30.09
C ILE A 44 -10.77 17.14 28.88
N GLY A 45 -11.42 18.30 28.74
CA GLY A 45 -11.14 19.24 27.65
C GLY A 45 -9.71 19.80 27.67
N GLU A 46 -9.19 20.13 28.85
CA GLU A 46 -7.80 20.59 29.01
C GLU A 46 -6.76 19.54 28.56
N GLN A 47 -7.00 18.26 28.85
CA GLN A 47 -6.10 17.19 28.40
C GLN A 47 -6.23 16.97 26.90
N LEU A 48 -7.45 16.97 26.36
CA LEU A 48 -7.67 16.80 24.92
C LEU A 48 -7.05 17.94 24.10
N GLN A 49 -7.11 19.18 24.58
CA GLN A 49 -6.48 20.35 23.94
C GLN A 49 -4.95 20.32 23.95
N LYS A 50 -4.34 19.58 24.88
CA LYS A 50 -2.89 19.35 24.91
C LYS A 50 -2.45 18.24 23.96
N MET A 51 -3.38 17.47 23.41
CA MET A 51 -3.12 16.36 22.48
C MET A 51 -3.31 16.81 21.02
N ASP A 52 -2.67 16.12 20.08
CA ASP A 52 -2.92 16.29 18.65
C ASP A 52 -4.22 15.60 18.26
N VAL A 53 -5.36 16.29 18.45
CA VAL A 53 -6.65 15.77 18.00
C VAL A 53 -6.83 16.03 16.50
N ARG A 54 -7.22 14.99 15.77
CA ARG A 54 -7.52 15.06 14.34
C ARG A 54 -8.97 14.72 14.10
N THR A 55 -9.57 15.42 13.16
CA THR A 55 -10.92 15.07 12.69
C THR A 55 -10.88 13.78 11.89
N ILE A 56 -12.00 13.05 11.85
CA ILE A 56 -12.13 11.83 11.04
C ILE A 56 -11.80 12.12 9.57
N SER A 57 -12.25 13.27 9.04
CA SER A 57 -11.96 13.68 7.66
C SER A 57 -10.46 13.84 7.40
N GLN A 58 -9.71 14.44 8.31
CA GLN A 58 -8.25 14.56 8.19
C GLN A 58 -7.57 13.19 8.22
N LEU A 59 -8.04 12.26 9.06
CA LEU A 59 -7.51 10.90 9.08
C LEU A 59 -7.78 10.17 7.76
N MET A 60 -9.00 10.28 7.24
CA MET A 60 -9.38 9.68 5.95
C MET A 60 -8.59 10.28 4.79
N GLU A 61 -8.33 11.60 4.80
CA GLU A 61 -7.54 12.26 3.78
C GLU A 61 -6.07 11.78 3.81
N VAL A 62 -5.48 11.68 5.00
CA VAL A 62 -4.11 11.12 5.15
C VAL A 62 -4.05 9.68 4.68
N GLU A 63 -5.07 8.87 5.00
CA GLU A 63 -5.16 7.49 4.53
C GLU A 63 -5.28 7.42 3.00
N ALA A 64 -6.15 8.23 2.39
CA ALA A 64 -6.31 8.30 0.95
C ALA A 64 -5.01 8.72 0.24
N GLN A 65 -4.33 9.76 0.74
CA GLN A 65 -3.03 10.19 0.20
C GLN A 65 -1.96 9.09 0.32
N MET A 66 -1.96 8.33 1.41
CA MET A 66 -1.05 7.20 1.58
C MET A 66 -1.35 6.07 0.58
N GLN A 67 -2.63 5.76 0.35
CA GLN A 67 -3.07 4.79 -0.64
C GLN A 67 -2.70 5.23 -2.06
N ASP A 68 -2.94 6.48 -2.42
CA ASP A 68 -2.59 7.03 -3.74
C ASP A 68 -1.08 6.96 -4.00
N LYS A 69 -0.27 7.31 -2.99
CA LYS A 69 1.20 7.21 -3.08
C LYS A 69 1.64 5.75 -3.29
N LEU A 70 1.01 4.82 -2.59
CA LEU A 70 1.30 3.39 -2.75
C LEU A 70 0.94 2.92 -4.17
N LEU A 71 -0.25 3.26 -4.66
CA LEU A 71 -0.72 2.91 -6.00
C LEU A 71 0.20 3.49 -7.09
N SER A 72 0.60 4.75 -6.94
CA SER A 72 1.55 5.40 -7.86
C SER A 72 2.89 4.66 -7.90
N ASN A 73 3.46 4.33 -6.73
CA ASN A 73 4.72 3.58 -6.65
C ASN A 73 4.63 2.19 -7.28
N LEU A 74 3.53 1.48 -7.04
CA LEU A 74 3.28 0.17 -7.64
C LEU A 74 3.13 0.26 -9.16
N ASN A 75 2.38 1.25 -9.66
CA ASN A 75 2.22 1.49 -11.09
C ASN A 75 3.56 1.82 -11.77
N ASN A 76 4.38 2.68 -11.16
CA ASN A 76 5.71 3.01 -11.66
C ASN A 76 6.60 1.76 -11.73
N THR A 77 6.55 0.90 -10.70
CA THR A 77 7.28 -0.37 -10.67
C THR A 77 6.82 -1.31 -11.79
N LEU A 78 5.51 -1.41 -12.00
CA LEU A 78 4.91 -2.22 -13.07
C LEU A 78 5.36 -1.73 -14.45
N GLN A 79 5.30 -0.42 -14.70
CA GLN A 79 5.72 0.18 -15.96
C GLN A 79 7.21 -0.06 -16.22
N ASN A 80 8.06 0.11 -15.21
CA ASN A 80 9.49 -0.16 -15.30
C ASN A 80 9.78 -1.63 -15.63
N LYS A 81 9.07 -2.57 -15.00
CA LYS A 81 9.20 -4.00 -15.32
C LYS A 81 8.75 -4.31 -16.74
N ARG A 82 7.63 -3.75 -17.21
CA ARG A 82 7.16 -3.90 -18.59
C ARG A 82 8.18 -3.39 -19.61
N LYS A 83 8.78 -2.22 -19.36
CA LYS A 83 9.83 -1.67 -20.21
C LYS A 83 11.04 -2.61 -20.29
N ARG A 84 11.53 -3.08 -19.14
CA ARG A 84 12.67 -4.02 -19.09
C ARG A 84 12.40 -5.33 -19.82
N LEU A 85 11.18 -5.86 -19.74
CA LEU A 85 10.79 -7.06 -20.49
C LEU A 85 10.87 -6.82 -22.00
N LYS A 86 10.32 -5.70 -22.48
CA LYS A 86 10.40 -5.33 -23.90
C LYS A 86 11.85 -5.13 -24.37
N ASP A 87 12.67 -4.48 -23.56
CA ASP A 87 14.09 -4.30 -23.87
C ASP A 87 14.84 -5.64 -23.94
N MET A 88 14.51 -6.60 -23.07
CA MET A 88 15.07 -7.96 -23.11
C MET A 88 14.62 -8.74 -24.34
N GLU A 89 13.34 -8.64 -24.71
CA GLU A 89 12.78 -9.28 -25.90
C GLU A 89 13.47 -8.78 -27.18
N ILE A 90 13.69 -7.46 -27.30
CA ILE A 90 14.41 -6.86 -28.43
C ILE A 90 15.83 -7.43 -28.50
N LYS A 91 16.58 -7.40 -27.39
CA LYS A 91 17.96 -7.92 -27.35
C LYS A 91 18.03 -9.41 -27.68
N TYR A 92 17.06 -10.19 -27.20
CA TYR A 92 16.97 -11.61 -27.49
C TYR A 92 16.80 -11.84 -29.01
N ASN A 93 15.85 -11.15 -29.64
CA ASN A 93 15.59 -11.27 -31.07
C ASN A 93 16.79 -10.84 -31.91
N GLU A 94 17.44 -9.73 -31.56
CA GLU A 94 18.68 -9.29 -32.22
C GLU A 94 19.81 -10.32 -32.10
N THR A 95 19.98 -10.92 -30.92
CA THR A 95 21.01 -11.93 -30.67
C THR A 95 20.72 -13.21 -31.43
N SER A 96 19.47 -13.69 -31.42
CA SER A 96 19.03 -14.86 -32.16
C SER A 96 19.25 -14.68 -33.66
N HIS A 97 18.85 -13.52 -34.20
CA HIS A 97 19.04 -13.24 -35.62
C HIS A 97 20.53 -13.24 -36.03
N ARG A 98 21.40 -12.67 -35.19
CA ARG A 98 22.86 -12.72 -35.42
C ARG A 98 23.39 -14.15 -35.37
N MET A 99 22.87 -14.99 -34.48
CA MET A 99 23.24 -16.40 -34.42
C MET A 99 22.82 -17.15 -35.69
N ASP A 100 21.61 -16.91 -36.20
CA ASP A 100 21.13 -17.53 -37.44
C ASP A 100 22.01 -17.17 -38.65
N ILE A 101 22.46 -15.91 -38.73
CA ILE A 101 23.39 -15.46 -39.77
C ILE A 101 24.71 -16.22 -39.68
N VAL A 102 25.34 -16.25 -38.50
CA VAL A 102 26.63 -16.92 -38.30
C VAL A 102 26.52 -18.42 -38.58
N MET A 103 25.43 -19.06 -38.15
CA MET A 103 25.20 -20.48 -38.41
C MET A 103 25.07 -20.76 -39.91
N GLY A 104 24.34 -19.92 -40.64
CA GLY A 104 24.25 -20.01 -42.09
C GLY A 104 25.58 -19.77 -42.82
N GLU A 105 26.47 -18.94 -42.28
CA GLU A 105 27.84 -18.78 -42.81
C GLU A 105 28.70 -20.02 -42.56
N ILE A 106 28.61 -20.63 -41.37
CA ILE A 106 29.30 -21.88 -41.04
C ILE A 106 28.82 -23.02 -41.94
N ASP A 107 27.51 -23.15 -42.16
CA ASP A 107 26.93 -24.18 -43.02
C ASP A 107 27.41 -24.06 -44.47
N LYS A 108 27.53 -22.82 -44.98
CA LYS A 108 28.11 -22.58 -46.32
C LYS A 108 29.57 -22.98 -46.40
N LEU A 109 30.39 -22.53 -45.44
CA LEU A 109 31.83 -22.84 -45.42
C LEU A 109 32.09 -24.34 -45.31
N THR A 110 31.31 -25.06 -44.50
CA THR A 110 31.44 -26.51 -44.35
C THR A 110 31.02 -27.26 -45.61
N LEU A 111 29.95 -26.81 -46.29
CA LEU A 111 29.52 -27.37 -47.56
C LEU A 111 30.55 -27.15 -48.67
N ASP A 112 31.18 -25.97 -48.73
CA ASP A 112 32.21 -25.63 -49.72
C ASP A 112 33.53 -26.39 -49.49
N HIS A 113 33.86 -26.76 -48.24
CA HIS A 113 35.10 -27.48 -47.92
C HIS A 113 35.03 -29.00 -48.16
N ASN A 114 33.84 -29.58 -48.08
CA ASN A 114 33.63 -31.03 -48.24
C ASN A 114 33.98 -31.59 -49.64
N PRO A 115 33.70 -30.91 -50.78
CA PRO A 115 34.08 -31.42 -52.11
C PRO A 115 35.58 -31.34 -52.43
N GLU A 116 36.37 -30.58 -51.65
CA GLU A 116 37.83 -30.52 -51.81
C GLU A 116 38.53 -31.72 -51.14
N MET A 117 37.86 -32.40 -50.19
CA MET A 117 38.37 -33.60 -49.51
C MET A 117 38.11 -34.91 -50.29
N GLU A 118 37.14 -34.93 -51.21
CA GLU A 118 36.86 -36.09 -52.09
C GLU A 118 37.71 -36.10 -53.38
N LYS A 119 38.49 -35.04 -53.64
CA LYS A 119 39.37 -34.93 -54.83
C LYS A 119 40.84 -35.31 -54.59
N ILE A 120 41.20 -35.73 -53.38
CA ILE A 120 42.55 -36.24 -53.03
C ILE A 120 42.48 -37.75 -52.90
#